data_AF-Q2U9K3-F1
#
_entry.id   AF-Q2U9K3-F1
#
_cell.length_a   1.000
_cell.length_b   1.000
_cell.length_c   1.000
_cell.angle_alpha   90.00
_cell.angle_beta   90.00
_cell.angle_gamma   90.00
#
_symmetry.space_group_name_H-M   'P 1'
#
loop_
_entity.id
_entity.type
_entity.pdbx_description
1 polymer ?
#
loop_
_entity_poly.entity_id
_entity_poly.type
_entity_poly.pdbx_seq_one_letter_code
_entity_poly.pdbx_strand_id
1 'polypeptide(L)'
;MLVLIAGVTGNLGSRMIDSFISRGHQVRGLGRNPSKLPSELRQKLENFVEVSSSVDVTGLEKACHGVDAVVCAYQGHPELVVEVHAPIGEVWALLSAFGSPKLWMPDCILTTVEGFGIGSTRTIAFGANPNIMIRETLDSVDVSKYSVRLHVDRDDLPGVDSYATFFLKQISRHETEMKWIGESSIPDEEGRANLRVWLERTYSGFESCLNKLLAQ
;
A
#
# COMPACT_ATOMS: atom_id res chain seq x y z
N MET A 1 10.70 23.62 -18.41
CA MET A 1 9.53 23.63 -17.52
C MET A 1 10.00 23.43 -16.09
N LEU A 2 9.33 24.08 -15.14
CA LEU A 2 9.45 23.84 -13.71
C LEU A 2 8.36 22.86 -13.26
N VAL A 3 8.76 21.69 -12.79
CA VAL A 3 7.85 20.64 -12.31
C VAL A 3 7.92 20.56 -10.79
N LEU A 4 6.78 20.67 -10.13
CA LEU A 4 6.65 20.38 -8.70
C LEU A 4 6.44 18.87 -8.48
N ILE A 5 7.24 18.26 -7.61
CA ILE A 5 7.00 16.89 -7.14
C ILE A 5 6.53 16.94 -5.68
N ALA A 6 5.24 16.71 -5.45
CA ALA A 6 4.68 16.56 -4.12
C ALA A 6 4.98 15.16 -3.57
N GLY A 7 5.65 15.06 -2.43
CA GLY A 7 6.17 13.79 -1.92
C GLY A 7 7.52 13.41 -2.51
N VAL A 8 8.35 14.42 -2.85
CA VAL A 8 9.67 14.24 -3.51
C VAL A 8 10.64 13.35 -2.74
N THR A 9 10.48 13.24 -1.41
CA THR A 9 11.33 12.41 -0.54
C THR A 9 10.90 10.95 -0.47
N GLY A 10 9.74 10.58 -1.06
CA GLY A 10 9.26 9.21 -1.14
C GLY A 10 9.98 8.39 -2.23
N ASN A 11 9.81 7.06 -2.20
CA ASN A 11 10.48 6.14 -3.12
C ASN A 11 10.25 6.49 -4.61
N LEU A 12 9.02 6.81 -4.99
CA LEU A 12 8.71 7.22 -6.36
C LEU A 12 9.19 8.65 -6.64
N GLY A 13 8.95 9.58 -5.72
CA GLY A 13 9.33 10.99 -5.84
C GLY A 13 10.82 11.21 -6.09
N SER A 14 11.69 10.52 -5.36
CA SER A 14 13.14 10.70 -5.45
C SER A 14 13.70 10.21 -6.78
N ARG A 15 13.18 9.09 -7.31
CA ARG A 15 13.56 8.53 -8.63
C ARG A 15 13.13 9.43 -9.79
N MET A 16 12.06 10.20 -9.61
CA MET A 16 11.57 11.11 -10.64
C MET A 16 12.47 12.35 -10.83
N ILE A 17 13.28 12.74 -9.83
CA ILE A 17 14.18 13.89 -9.92
C ILE A 17 15.10 13.77 -11.13
N ASP A 18 15.88 12.69 -11.22
CA ASP A 18 16.81 12.47 -12.32
C ASP A 18 16.09 12.25 -13.66
N SER A 19 14.90 11.66 -13.63
CA SER A 19 14.07 11.48 -14.81
C SER A 19 13.63 12.82 -15.42
N PHE A 20 13.19 13.78 -14.60
CA PHE A 20 12.81 15.10 -15.09
C PHE A 20 14.03 15.93 -15.53
N ILE A 21 15.12 15.89 -14.76
CA ILE A 21 16.33 16.65 -15.06
C ILE A 21 17.00 16.18 -16.35
N SER A 22 17.10 14.86 -16.56
CA SER A 22 17.66 14.31 -17.81
C SER A 22 16.89 14.70 -19.07
N ARG A 23 15.64 15.16 -18.93
CA ARG A 23 14.79 15.69 -20.01
C ARG A 23 14.80 17.22 -20.12
N GLY A 24 15.67 17.89 -19.36
CA GLY A 24 15.82 19.35 -19.39
C GLY A 24 14.77 20.12 -18.58
N HIS A 25 14.09 19.47 -17.65
CA HIS A 25 13.16 20.14 -16.73
C HIS A 25 13.86 20.54 -15.42
N GLN A 26 13.38 21.61 -14.79
CA GLN A 26 13.73 21.98 -13.43
C GLN A 26 12.75 21.31 -12.46
N VAL A 27 13.23 20.92 -11.28
CA VAL A 27 12.41 20.19 -10.31
C VAL A 27 12.33 20.98 -9.01
N ARG A 28 11.11 21.33 -8.61
CA ARG A 28 10.82 21.80 -7.25
C ARG A 28 10.35 20.62 -6.42
N GLY A 29 11.01 20.41 -5.28
CA GLY A 29 10.61 19.40 -4.31
C GLY A 29 9.58 19.94 -3.32
N LEU A 30 8.60 19.12 -2.96
CA LEU A 30 7.72 19.38 -1.82
C LEU A 30 7.69 18.16 -0.91
N GLY A 31 7.94 18.37 0.38
CA GLY A 31 7.92 17.31 1.38
C GLY A 31 8.09 17.85 2.80
N ARG A 32 8.06 16.96 3.79
CA ARG A 32 8.10 17.35 5.22
C ARG A 32 9.50 17.44 5.81
N ASN A 33 10.47 16.76 5.20
CA ASN A 33 11.82 16.70 5.74
C ASN A 33 12.81 16.55 4.59
N PRO A 34 13.49 17.64 4.17
CA PRO A 34 14.42 17.61 3.06
C PRO A 34 15.66 16.74 3.34
N SER A 35 15.97 16.46 4.60
CA SER A 35 17.11 15.61 4.98
C SER A 35 16.88 14.11 4.70
N LYS A 36 15.64 13.69 4.39
CA LYS A 36 15.35 12.33 3.91
C LYS A 36 15.82 12.10 2.46
N LEU A 37 16.08 13.16 1.72
CA LEU A 37 16.59 13.07 0.36
C LEU A 37 18.13 13.05 0.41
N PRO A 38 18.81 12.12 -0.30
CA PRO A 38 20.26 12.14 -0.43
C PRO A 38 20.76 13.51 -0.89
N SER A 39 21.90 13.96 -0.36
CA SER A 39 22.47 15.29 -0.65
C SER A 39 22.64 15.54 -2.15
N GLU A 40 23.07 14.52 -2.89
CA GLU A 40 23.23 14.55 -4.35
C GLU A 40 21.93 14.87 -5.09
N LEU A 41 20.80 14.34 -4.62
CA LEU A 41 19.48 14.62 -5.21
C LEU A 41 18.94 15.96 -4.73
N ARG A 42 19.18 16.32 -3.47
CA ARG A 42 18.73 17.60 -2.90
C ARG A 42 19.38 18.79 -3.60
N GLN A 43 20.65 18.71 -3.96
CA GLN A 43 21.38 19.78 -4.66
C GLN A 43 20.90 19.99 -6.11
N LYS A 44 20.19 19.02 -6.69
CA LYS A 44 19.64 19.10 -8.04
C LYS A 44 18.29 19.84 -8.11
N LEU A 45 17.65 20.08 -6.96
CA LEU A 45 16.35 20.75 -6.91
C LEU A 45 16.50 22.26 -7.14
N GLU A 46 15.58 22.84 -7.91
CA GLU A 46 15.43 24.29 -8.04
C GLU A 46 15.09 24.92 -6.68
N ASN A 47 14.21 24.27 -5.93
CA ASN A 47 13.85 24.63 -4.57
C ASN A 47 13.27 23.42 -3.83
N PHE A 48 13.27 23.45 -2.50
CA PHE A 48 12.52 22.52 -1.67
C PHE A 48 11.56 23.30 -0.77
N VAL A 49 10.26 23.07 -0.94
CA VAL A 49 9.24 23.65 -0.07
C VAL A 49 8.88 22.63 1.00
N GLU A 50 9.12 23.01 2.25
CA GLU A 50 8.74 22.23 3.41
C GLU A 50 7.26 22.47 3.76
N VAL A 51 6.52 21.39 3.97
CA VAL A 51 5.12 21.42 4.43
C VAL A 51 5.00 20.65 5.74
N SER A 52 4.01 21.03 6.55
CA SER A 52 3.66 20.31 7.78
C SER A 52 2.90 19.01 7.52
N SER A 53 2.07 18.96 6.48
CA SER A 53 1.26 17.79 6.11
C SER A 53 0.82 17.85 4.64
N SER A 54 0.18 16.79 4.13
CA SER A 54 -0.40 16.77 2.77
C SER A 54 -1.61 17.70 2.59
N VAL A 55 -2.12 18.29 3.66
CA VAL A 55 -3.26 19.24 3.67
C VAL A 55 -2.83 20.64 4.10
N ASP A 56 -1.52 20.91 4.16
CA ASP A 56 -0.96 22.24 4.41
C ASP A 56 -1.21 23.15 3.20
N VAL A 57 -2.40 23.75 3.14
CA VAL A 57 -2.88 24.55 2.01
C VAL A 57 -1.89 25.69 1.70
N THR A 58 -1.42 26.41 2.72
CA THR A 58 -0.47 27.51 2.56
C THR A 58 0.85 27.04 1.94
N GLY A 59 1.40 25.93 2.42
CA GLY A 59 2.62 25.38 1.85
C GLY A 59 2.43 24.81 0.45
N LEU A 60 1.26 24.24 0.15
CA LEU A 60 0.88 23.78 -1.19
C LEU A 60 0.76 24.94 -2.17
N GLU A 61 0.08 26.03 -1.81
CA GLU A 61 -0.01 27.24 -2.63
C GLU A 61 1.37 27.82 -2.94
N LYS A 62 2.24 27.91 -1.93
CA LYS A 62 3.63 28.34 -2.10
C LYS A 62 4.40 27.43 -3.05
N ALA A 63 4.22 26.12 -2.92
CA ALA A 63 4.90 25.13 -3.76
C ALA A 63 4.46 25.21 -5.22
N CYS A 64 3.15 25.38 -5.45
CA CYS A 64 2.54 25.48 -6.79
C CYS A 64 2.82 26.81 -7.48
N HIS A 65 3.28 27.84 -6.78
CA HIS A 65 3.49 29.15 -7.38
C HIS A 65 4.58 29.13 -8.48
N GLY A 66 4.19 29.47 -9.71
CA GLY A 66 5.08 29.60 -10.86
C GLY A 66 5.57 28.27 -11.46
N VAL A 67 5.01 27.14 -11.04
CA VAL A 67 5.34 25.83 -11.64
C VAL A 67 4.47 25.58 -12.86
N ASP A 68 5.03 24.93 -13.88
CA ASP A 68 4.31 24.61 -15.12
C ASP A 68 3.49 23.32 -14.98
N ALA A 69 3.88 22.43 -14.06
CA ALA A 69 3.22 21.16 -13.83
C ALA A 69 3.40 20.68 -12.37
N VAL A 70 2.44 19.91 -11.87
CA VAL A 70 2.47 19.27 -10.56
C VAL A 70 2.36 17.76 -10.72
N VAL A 71 3.27 17.02 -10.09
CA VAL A 71 3.24 15.56 -9.95
C VAL A 71 2.97 15.24 -8.49
N CYS A 72 1.83 14.60 -8.21
CA CYS A 72 1.54 14.06 -6.88
C CYS A 72 2.15 12.67 -6.75
N ALA A 73 3.24 12.57 -5.98
CA ALA A 73 3.92 11.32 -5.63
C ALA A 73 3.58 10.84 -4.21
N TYR A 74 2.54 11.41 -3.58
CA TYR A 74 2.01 10.88 -2.33
C TYR A 74 1.42 9.50 -2.58
N GLN A 75 1.72 8.57 -1.67
CA GLN A 75 1.05 7.27 -1.65
C GLN A 75 -0.02 7.36 -0.57
N GLY A 76 -1.28 7.49 -1.01
CA GLY A 76 -2.43 7.75 -0.14
C GLY A 76 -2.86 6.56 0.71
N HIS A 77 -2.51 5.34 0.27
CA HIS A 77 -2.89 4.09 0.92
C HIS A 77 -1.69 3.14 0.99
N PRO A 78 -1.53 2.35 2.05
CA PRO A 78 -0.69 1.16 2.00
C PRO A 78 -1.13 0.30 0.82
N GLU A 79 -0.22 0.06 -0.11
CA GLU A 79 -0.45 -0.74 -1.31
C GLU A 79 0.64 -1.81 -1.40
N LEU A 80 0.22 -3.03 -1.73
CA LEU A 80 1.10 -4.14 -2.06
C LEU A 80 0.69 -4.65 -3.44
N VAL A 81 1.65 -4.78 -4.35
CA VAL A 81 1.47 -5.41 -5.65
C VAL A 81 2.49 -6.53 -5.76
N VAL A 82 2.03 -7.72 -6.13
CA VAL A 82 2.88 -8.90 -6.33
C VAL A 82 2.52 -9.61 -7.63
N GLU A 83 3.51 -10.24 -8.25
CA GLU A 83 3.33 -11.09 -9.43
C GLU A 83 3.29 -12.56 -9.01
N VAL A 84 2.21 -13.24 -9.38
CA VAL A 84 1.97 -14.65 -9.05
C VAL A 84 2.05 -15.47 -10.33
N HIS A 85 2.96 -16.44 -10.38
CA HIS A 85 3.21 -17.36 -11.50
C HIS A 85 2.15 -18.48 -11.57
N ALA A 86 0.88 -18.09 -11.59
CA ALA A 86 -0.24 -18.99 -11.77
C ALA A 86 -1.39 -18.32 -12.56
N PRO A 87 -2.26 -19.10 -13.21
CA PRO A 87 -3.48 -18.58 -13.82
C PRO A 87 -4.40 -17.90 -12.80
N ILE A 88 -5.18 -16.89 -13.22
CA ILE A 88 -6.01 -16.10 -12.30
C ILE A 88 -7.01 -16.96 -11.53
N GLY A 89 -7.52 -18.03 -12.15
CA GLY A 89 -8.46 -18.95 -11.51
C GLY A 89 -7.87 -19.69 -10.31
N GLU A 90 -6.57 -20.04 -10.35
CA GLU A 90 -5.89 -20.71 -9.23
C GLU A 90 -5.61 -19.72 -8.09
N VAL A 91 -5.16 -18.51 -8.43
CA VAL A 91 -4.99 -17.43 -7.45
C VAL A 91 -6.33 -17.04 -6.82
N TRP A 92 -7.39 -16.99 -7.62
CA TRP A 92 -8.75 -16.71 -7.16
C TRP A 92 -9.27 -17.80 -6.22
N ALA A 93 -8.98 -19.08 -6.49
CA ALA A 93 -9.39 -20.17 -5.61
C ALA A 93 -8.80 -20.01 -4.20
N LEU A 94 -7.54 -19.54 -4.08
CA LEU A 94 -6.93 -19.22 -2.79
C LEU A 94 -7.53 -17.97 -2.16
N LEU A 95 -7.61 -16.87 -2.91
CA LEU A 95 -8.07 -15.58 -2.37
C LEU A 95 -9.54 -15.62 -1.93
N SER A 96 -10.41 -16.25 -2.72
CA SER A 96 -11.84 -16.37 -2.42
C SER A 96 -12.15 -17.37 -1.32
N ALA A 97 -11.22 -18.28 -1.01
CA ALA A 97 -11.31 -19.14 0.17
C ALA A 97 -11.02 -18.31 1.43
N PHE A 98 -12.04 -17.60 1.92
CA PHE A 98 -11.92 -16.63 3.02
C PHE A 98 -11.21 -17.18 4.28
N GLY A 99 -11.36 -18.46 4.60
CA GLY A 99 -10.70 -19.10 5.74
C GLY A 99 -9.28 -19.62 5.51
N SER A 100 -8.70 -19.39 4.32
CA SER A 100 -7.39 -19.94 3.94
C SER A 100 -6.13 -19.11 4.24
N PRO A 101 -6.14 -17.90 4.86
CA PRO A 101 -4.92 -17.13 5.11
C PRO A 101 -3.72 -17.92 5.64
N LYS A 102 -3.91 -18.84 6.58
CA LYS A 102 -2.84 -19.71 7.11
C LYS A 102 -2.08 -20.53 6.05
N LEU A 103 -2.67 -20.77 4.88
CA LEU A 103 -2.03 -21.51 3.79
C LEU A 103 -1.06 -20.67 2.98
N TRP A 104 -1.32 -19.37 2.82
CA TRP A 104 -0.62 -18.55 1.83
C TRP A 104 -0.08 -17.21 2.35
N MET A 105 -0.59 -16.70 3.48
CA MET A 105 -0.03 -15.51 4.08
C MET A 105 1.27 -15.85 4.84
N PRO A 106 2.34 -15.05 4.66
CA PRO A 106 3.60 -15.27 5.35
C PRO A 106 3.39 -15.14 6.87
N ASP A 107 4.02 -16.04 7.64
CA ASP A 107 4.04 -16.00 9.10
C ASP A 107 2.65 -16.00 9.78
N CYS A 108 1.61 -16.43 9.07
CA CYS A 108 0.27 -16.59 9.63
C CYS A 108 0.22 -17.86 10.51
N ILE A 109 0.00 -17.68 11.80
CA ILE A 109 0.02 -18.78 12.79
C ILE A 109 -1.39 -19.27 13.15
N LEU A 110 -2.41 -18.43 12.95
CA LEU A 110 -3.80 -18.72 13.28
C LEU A 110 -4.72 -18.20 12.19
N THR A 111 -5.73 -19.01 11.86
CA THR A 111 -6.93 -18.56 11.16
C THR A 111 -8.12 -19.32 11.74
N THR A 112 -9.16 -18.60 12.15
CA THR A 112 -10.48 -19.17 12.47
C THR A 112 -11.55 -18.43 11.65
N VAL A 113 -12.70 -19.08 11.42
CA VAL A 113 -13.81 -18.48 10.68
C VAL A 113 -15.11 -18.76 11.43
N GLU A 114 -15.96 -17.74 11.48
CA GLU A 114 -17.33 -17.80 11.98
C GLU A 114 -18.28 -17.37 10.86
N GLY A 115 -19.28 -18.22 10.56
CA GLY A 115 -20.23 -17.99 9.48
C GLY A 115 -19.75 -18.49 8.10
N PHE A 116 -20.49 -18.10 7.05
CA PHE A 116 -20.22 -18.48 5.67
C PHE A 116 -20.72 -17.41 4.71
N GLY A 117 -19.92 -17.06 3.68
CA GLY A 117 -20.26 -16.05 2.69
C GLY A 117 -20.09 -14.61 3.19
N ILE A 118 -20.65 -13.65 2.46
CA ILE A 118 -20.61 -12.23 2.84
C ILE A 118 -21.19 -12.05 4.26
N GLY A 119 -20.49 -11.28 5.09
CA GLY A 119 -20.79 -11.10 6.51
C GLY A 119 -20.12 -12.11 7.44
N SER A 120 -19.47 -13.17 6.92
CA SER A 120 -18.65 -14.04 7.77
C SER A 120 -17.43 -13.30 8.30
N THR A 121 -17.01 -13.65 9.52
CA THR A 121 -15.83 -13.04 10.15
C THR A 121 -14.72 -14.09 10.28
N ARG A 122 -13.48 -13.67 10.03
CA ARG A 122 -12.29 -14.48 10.30
C ARG A 122 -11.41 -13.79 11.32
N THR A 123 -10.73 -14.58 12.14
CA THR A 123 -9.69 -14.08 13.04
C THR A 123 -8.34 -14.59 12.57
N ILE A 124 -7.37 -13.68 12.42
CA ILE A 124 -6.01 -13.97 11.97
C ILE A 124 -5.02 -13.49 13.03
N ALA A 125 -3.95 -14.26 13.22
CA ALA A 125 -2.77 -13.82 13.98
C ALA A 125 -1.48 -14.19 13.24
N PHE A 126 -0.45 -13.36 13.44
CA PHE A 126 0.87 -13.50 12.80
C PHE A 126 1.96 -13.72 13.85
N GLY A 127 2.95 -14.56 13.54
CA GLY A 127 4.08 -14.86 14.44
C GLY A 127 4.92 -13.64 14.80
N ALA A 128 5.00 -12.66 13.90
CA ALA A 128 5.72 -11.42 14.08
C ALA A 128 5.11 -10.56 15.20
N ASN A 129 3.80 -10.69 15.45
CA ASN A 129 3.03 -9.93 16.43
C ASN A 129 1.88 -10.79 17.00
N PRO A 130 2.17 -11.83 17.80
CA PRO A 130 1.16 -12.80 18.23
C PRO A 130 0.12 -12.24 19.19
N ASN A 131 0.38 -11.06 19.77
CA ASN A 131 -0.52 -10.36 20.69
C ASN A 131 -1.55 -9.47 19.97
N ILE A 132 -1.44 -9.28 18.65
CA ILE A 132 -2.37 -8.50 17.86
C ILE A 132 -3.27 -9.46 17.09
N MET A 133 -4.54 -9.47 17.45
CA MET A 133 -5.56 -10.22 16.71
C MET A 133 -6.21 -9.30 15.68
N ILE A 134 -6.35 -9.81 14.47
CA ILE A 134 -7.01 -9.11 13.36
C ILE A 134 -8.30 -9.85 13.10
N ARG A 135 -9.42 -9.17 13.25
CA ARG A 135 -10.74 -9.67 12.88
C ARG A 135 -11.14 -9.01 11.58
N GLU A 136 -11.42 -9.82 10.58
CA GLU A 136 -11.85 -9.32 9.28
C GLU A 136 -13.23 -9.84 8.98
N THR A 137 -14.13 -8.97 8.55
CA THR A 137 -15.46 -9.35 8.08
C THR A 137 -15.48 -9.28 6.56
N LEU A 138 -15.96 -10.34 5.90
CA LEU A 138 -16.10 -10.38 4.45
C LEU A 138 -17.20 -9.41 4.01
N ASP A 139 -16.79 -8.24 3.52
CA ASP A 139 -17.70 -7.15 3.16
C ASP A 139 -18.32 -7.36 1.77
N SER A 140 -17.49 -7.64 0.76
CA SER A 140 -17.98 -7.87 -0.59
C SER A 140 -17.04 -8.71 -1.45
N VAL A 141 -17.62 -9.39 -2.43
CA VAL A 141 -16.93 -10.21 -3.43
C VAL A 141 -17.47 -9.86 -4.81
N ASP A 142 -16.62 -9.37 -5.70
CA ASP A 142 -16.95 -9.04 -7.08
C ASP A 142 -16.14 -9.94 -8.02
N VAL A 143 -16.73 -11.04 -8.45
CA VAL A 143 -16.08 -12.02 -9.35
C VAL A 143 -15.78 -11.40 -10.72
N SER A 144 -16.61 -10.45 -11.18
CA SER A 144 -16.39 -9.79 -12.48
C SER A 144 -15.11 -8.95 -12.51
N LYS A 145 -14.65 -8.52 -11.32
CA LYS A 145 -13.42 -7.75 -11.12
C LYS A 145 -12.33 -8.53 -10.38
N TYR A 146 -12.57 -9.81 -10.07
CA TYR A 146 -11.73 -10.62 -9.19
C TYR A 146 -11.30 -9.85 -7.92
N SER A 147 -12.30 -9.28 -7.22
CA SER A 147 -12.06 -8.44 -6.06
C SER A 147 -12.74 -8.98 -4.81
N VAL A 148 -12.05 -8.86 -3.68
CA VAL A 148 -12.54 -9.16 -2.34
C VAL A 148 -12.28 -7.96 -1.46
N ARG A 149 -13.31 -7.45 -0.80
CA ARG A 149 -13.19 -6.39 0.20
C ARG A 149 -13.52 -6.95 1.58
N LEU A 150 -12.72 -6.52 2.55
CA LEU A 150 -12.81 -6.90 3.95
C LEU A 150 -12.91 -5.63 4.79
N HIS A 151 -13.81 -5.64 5.77
CA HIS A 151 -13.74 -4.72 6.89
C HIS A 151 -12.77 -5.28 7.93
N VAL A 152 -11.90 -4.46 8.49
CA VAL A 152 -10.75 -4.90 9.30
C VAL A 152 -10.81 -4.24 10.67
N ASP A 153 -11.05 -5.05 11.69
CA ASP A 153 -10.96 -4.70 13.10
C ASP A 153 -9.66 -5.22 13.69
N ARG A 154 -8.96 -4.36 14.43
CA ARG A 154 -7.74 -4.72 15.15
C ARG A 154 -7.87 -4.37 16.61
N ASP A 155 -7.52 -5.33 17.47
CA ASP A 155 -7.64 -5.14 18.92
C ASP A 155 -6.72 -4.03 19.45
N ASP A 156 -5.59 -3.74 18.76
CA ASP A 156 -4.66 -2.66 19.12
C ASP A 156 -5.09 -1.27 18.60
N LEU A 157 -6.14 -1.19 17.77
CA LEU A 157 -6.65 0.04 17.18
C LEU A 157 -8.19 0.13 17.30
N PRO A 158 -8.74 0.15 18.54
CA PRO A 158 -10.18 0.15 18.74
C PRO A 158 -10.83 1.43 18.18
N GLY A 159 -11.95 1.27 17.48
CA GLY A 159 -12.73 2.39 16.93
C GLY A 159 -12.16 3.00 15.64
N VAL A 160 -11.10 2.41 15.08
CA VAL A 160 -10.57 2.80 13.77
C VAL A 160 -11.31 2.02 12.68
N ASP A 161 -11.98 2.73 11.77
CA ASP A 161 -12.62 2.11 10.61
C ASP A 161 -11.57 1.81 9.54
N SER A 162 -11.37 0.52 9.22
CA SER A 162 -10.35 0.09 8.27
C SER A 162 -10.88 -0.95 7.30
N TYR A 163 -10.34 -0.94 6.08
CA TYR A 163 -10.68 -1.90 5.03
C TYR A 163 -9.41 -2.43 4.36
N ALA A 164 -9.51 -3.67 3.90
CA ALA A 164 -8.54 -4.31 3.01
C ALA A 164 -9.26 -4.70 1.73
N THR A 165 -8.73 -4.29 0.57
CA THR A 165 -9.27 -4.70 -0.73
C THR A 165 -8.21 -5.38 -1.55
N PHE A 166 -8.52 -6.60 -2.00
CA PHE A 166 -7.71 -7.35 -2.96
C PHE A 166 -8.31 -7.25 -4.36
N PHE A 167 -7.43 -7.23 -5.37
CA PHE A 167 -7.75 -7.28 -6.79
C PHE A 167 -6.82 -8.27 -7.47
N LEU A 168 -7.35 -9.07 -8.39
CA LEU A 168 -6.53 -9.85 -9.30
C LEU A 168 -6.69 -9.36 -10.74
N LYS A 169 -5.58 -9.37 -11.47
CA LYS A 169 -5.56 -9.06 -12.90
C LYS A 169 -4.71 -10.09 -13.63
N GLN A 170 -5.27 -10.72 -14.65
CA GLN A 170 -4.51 -11.63 -15.50
C GLN A 170 -3.48 -10.83 -16.32
N ILE A 171 -2.20 -11.19 -16.21
CA ILE A 171 -1.12 -10.63 -17.03
C ILE A 171 -0.93 -11.50 -18.29
N SER A 172 -0.78 -12.82 -18.08
CA SER A 172 -0.61 -13.82 -19.14
C SER A 172 -1.34 -15.11 -18.79
N ARG A 173 -1.29 -16.17 -19.61
CA ARG A 173 -1.93 -17.46 -19.31
C ARG A 173 -1.44 -18.09 -17.99
N HIS A 174 -0.21 -17.77 -17.56
CA HIS A 174 0.46 -18.39 -16.42
C HIS A 174 0.84 -17.37 -15.34
N GLU A 175 0.29 -16.16 -15.41
CA GLU A 175 0.77 -15.05 -14.57
C GLU A 175 -0.37 -14.08 -14.22
N THR A 176 -0.46 -13.76 -12.95
CA THR A 176 -1.52 -12.94 -12.36
C THR A 176 -0.90 -11.88 -11.45
N GLU A 177 -1.30 -10.63 -11.64
CA GLU A 177 -1.02 -9.57 -10.67
C GLU A 177 -2.03 -9.68 -9.53
N MET A 178 -1.54 -9.65 -8.29
CA MET A 178 -2.37 -9.49 -7.11
C MET A 178 -2.04 -8.16 -6.44
N LYS A 179 -3.05 -7.30 -6.33
CA LYS A 179 -2.96 -6.00 -5.67
C LYS A 179 -3.77 -6.01 -4.38
N TRP A 180 -3.19 -5.50 -3.30
CA TRP A 180 -3.84 -5.25 -2.03
C TRP A 180 -3.76 -3.77 -1.68
N ILE A 181 -4.86 -3.20 -1.19
CA ILE A 181 -4.95 -1.82 -0.72
C ILE A 181 -5.53 -1.81 0.69
N GLY A 182 -4.86 -1.08 1.59
CA GLY A 182 -5.36 -0.76 2.93
C GLY A 182 -5.99 0.64 2.99
N GLU A 183 -7.16 0.74 3.59
CA GLU A 183 -7.82 2.00 3.92
C GLU A 183 -8.02 2.06 5.43
N SER A 184 -7.85 3.23 6.03
CA SER A 184 -8.00 3.38 7.47
C SER A 184 -8.34 4.81 7.85
N SER A 185 -9.20 4.96 8.85
CA SER A 185 -9.61 6.25 9.41
C SER A 185 -8.62 6.83 10.42
N ILE A 186 -7.42 6.25 10.59
CA ILE A 186 -6.39 6.76 11.50
C ILE A 186 -6.08 8.22 11.15
N PRO A 187 -6.39 9.17 12.05
CA PRO A 187 -6.37 10.60 11.72
C PRO A 187 -4.95 11.17 11.74
N ASP A 188 -4.07 10.65 12.60
CA ASP A 188 -2.73 11.15 12.78
C ASP A 188 -1.71 10.44 11.89
N GLU A 189 -0.68 11.19 11.50
CA GLU A 189 0.31 10.71 10.55
C GLU A 189 1.29 9.71 11.16
N GLU A 190 1.52 9.80 12.47
CA GLU A 190 2.39 8.88 13.21
C GLU A 190 1.76 7.47 13.26
N GLY A 191 0.48 7.37 13.60
CA GLY A 191 -0.29 6.13 13.55
C GLY A 191 -0.30 5.50 12.16
N ARG A 192 -0.49 6.30 11.10
CA ARG A 192 -0.38 5.80 9.71
C ARG A 192 1.04 5.32 9.36
N ALA A 193 2.08 6.02 9.83
CA ALA A 193 3.46 5.62 9.60
C ALA A 193 3.81 4.32 10.35
N ASN A 194 3.36 4.18 11.59
CA ASN A 194 3.54 2.98 12.40
C ASN A 194 2.79 1.79 11.79
N LEU A 195 1.54 2.00 11.35
CA LEU A 195 0.78 0.98 10.64
C LEU A 195 1.49 0.55 9.36
N ARG A 196 2.06 1.49 8.59
CA ARG A 196 2.83 1.16 7.38
C ARG A 196 4.03 0.26 7.67
N VAL A 197 4.85 0.61 8.65
CA VAL A 197 6.02 -0.21 9.06
C VAL A 197 5.56 -1.61 9.49
N TRP A 198 4.45 -1.68 10.23
CA TRP A 198 3.85 -2.94 10.63
C TRP A 198 3.39 -3.77 9.42
N LEU A 199 2.71 -3.15 8.45
CA LEU A 199 2.22 -3.82 7.24
C LEU A 199 3.37 -4.34 6.37
N GLU A 200 4.42 -3.53 6.17
CA GLU A 200 5.63 -3.91 5.42
C GLU A 200 6.31 -5.13 6.06
N ARG A 201 6.35 -5.20 7.39
CA ARG A 201 6.90 -6.35 8.12
C ARG A 201 6.00 -7.58 8.02
N THR A 202 4.71 -7.43 8.26
CA THR A 202 3.74 -8.55 8.32
C THR A 202 3.54 -9.19 6.95
N TYR A 203 3.48 -8.40 5.88
CA TYR A 203 3.24 -8.89 4.53
C TYR A 203 4.53 -9.08 3.72
N SER A 204 5.71 -8.97 4.36
CA SER A 204 6.97 -9.35 3.72
C SER A 204 6.96 -10.84 3.35
N GLY A 205 7.30 -11.16 2.10
CA GLY A 205 7.36 -12.55 1.61
C GLY A 205 6.06 -13.10 1.03
N PHE A 206 5.01 -12.28 0.94
CA PHE A 206 3.72 -12.66 0.39
C PHE A 206 3.79 -13.27 -1.02
N GLU A 207 4.54 -12.61 -1.92
CA GLU A 207 4.81 -13.09 -3.27
C GLU A 207 5.47 -14.49 -3.25
N SER A 208 6.50 -14.65 -2.43
CA SER A 208 7.25 -15.90 -2.30
C SER A 208 6.37 -17.03 -1.78
N CYS A 209 5.53 -16.78 -0.77
CA CYS A 209 4.60 -17.77 -0.23
C CYS A 209 3.57 -18.23 -1.28
N LEU A 210 2.95 -17.29 -2.01
CA LEU A 210 1.99 -17.62 -3.06
C LEU A 210 2.65 -18.40 -4.20
N ASN A 211 3.78 -17.92 -4.72
CA ASN A 211 4.49 -18.58 -5.80
C ASN A 211 4.99 -19.97 -5.40
N LYS A 212 5.45 -20.16 -4.15
CA LYS A 212 5.84 -21.48 -3.65
C LYS A 212 4.65 -22.42 -3.49
N LEU A 213 3.51 -21.92 -3.03
CA LEU A 213 2.30 -22.73 -2.86
C LEU A 213 1.71 -23.19 -4.20
N LEU A 214 1.78 -22.33 -5.22
CA LEU A 214 1.23 -22.58 -6.55
C LEU A 214 2.24 -23.15 -7.55
N ALA A 215 3.51 -23.28 -7.16
CA ALA A 215 4.51 -23.98 -7.95
C ALA A 215 4.17 -25.48 -7.99
N GLN A 216 3.74 -25.94 -9.18
CA GLN A 216 3.63 -27.36 -9.53
C GLN A 216 4.83 -27.77 -10.40
#